data_AF-A0A814Z4U5-F1
#
_entry.id   AF-A0A814Z4U5-F1
#
_cell.length_a   1.000
_cell.length_b   1.000
_cell.length_c   1.000
_cell.angle_alpha   90.00
_cell.angle_beta   90.00
_cell.angle_gamma   90.00
#
_symmetry.space_group_name_H-M   'P 1'
#
loop_
_entity.id
_entity.type
_entity.pdbx_description
1 polymer ?
#
loop_
_entity_poly.entity_id
_entity_poly.type
_entity_poly.pdbx_seq_one_letter_code
_entity_poly.pdbx_strand_id
1 'polypeptide(L)'
;MSEWLSGNTINGILSLWETPTNHSKCQQNPLSILNYNVQGWGTRALEAVELIFNSDSSIGIFTEVGELWKDFTIPHFKSFYQKGTNSKGGVVVAVGKHLKATRIDTNIENTVIVDVEGLTEQIRIIGIYWPQCQPRNLEDLTSYISEKTILTGS
;
A
#
# COMPACT_ATOMS: atom_id res chain seq x y z
N MET A 1 -23.97 -15.09 24.14
CA MET A 1 -23.61 -13.75 24.63
C MET A 1 -22.17 -13.81 25.07
N SER A 2 -21.25 -13.53 24.16
CA SER A 2 -19.81 -13.53 24.41
C SER A 2 -19.40 -12.11 24.77
N GLU A 3 -18.93 -11.95 26.00
CA GLU A 3 -18.40 -10.70 26.54
C GLU A 3 -17.31 -10.15 25.61
N TRP A 4 -17.46 -8.87 25.27
CA TRP A 4 -16.40 -8.09 24.68
C TRP A 4 -15.24 -8.03 25.68
N LEU A 5 -14.12 -8.67 25.35
CA LEU A 5 -12.89 -8.55 26.11
C LEU A 5 -12.41 -7.10 26.04
N SER A 6 -12.78 -6.30 27.04
CA SER A 6 -12.20 -4.98 27.29
C SER A 6 -10.79 -5.18 27.84
N GLY A 7 -9.80 -5.22 26.95
CA GLY A 7 -8.39 -5.14 27.32
C GLY A 7 -8.09 -3.77 27.92
N ASN A 8 -8.01 -3.69 29.24
CA ASN A 8 -7.62 -2.47 29.94
C ASN A 8 -6.13 -2.21 29.71
N THR A 9 -5.84 -1.17 28.93
CA THR A 9 -4.53 -0.62 28.51
C THR A 9 -3.95 -1.16 27.20
N ILE A 10 -3.47 -0.24 26.36
CA ILE A 10 -2.73 -0.47 25.10
C ILE A 10 -1.62 -1.52 25.29
N ASN A 11 -0.97 -1.53 26.44
CA ASN A 11 0.08 -2.48 26.78
C ASN A 11 -0.41 -3.94 26.82
N GLY A 12 -1.67 -4.19 27.20
CA GLY A 12 -2.25 -5.53 27.17
C GLY A 12 -2.58 -6.03 25.77
N ILE A 13 -2.83 -5.11 24.82
CA ILE A 13 -3.00 -5.45 23.40
C ILE A 13 -1.63 -5.66 22.75
N LEU A 14 -0.63 -4.84 23.08
CA LEU A 14 0.73 -4.98 22.57
C LEU A 14 1.39 -6.28 23.03
N SER A 15 1.17 -6.72 24.27
CA SER A 15 1.73 -7.99 24.77
C SER A 15 1.17 -9.22 24.04
N LEU A 16 -0.09 -9.16 23.58
CA LEU A 16 -0.69 -10.20 22.74
C LEU A 16 -0.06 -10.24 21.34
N TRP A 17 0.39 -9.10 20.82
CA TRP A 17 1.11 -9.00 19.54
C TRP A 17 2.58 -9.42 19.65
N GLU A 18 3.19 -9.23 20.83
CA GLU A 18 4.58 -9.60 21.11
C GLU A 18 4.77 -11.09 21.44
N THR A 19 3.70 -11.86 21.60
CA THR A 19 3.81 -13.30 21.89
C THR A 19 4.14 -14.04 20.58
N PRO A 20 5.37 -14.56 20.38
CA PRO A 20 5.70 -15.23 19.13
C PRO A 20 5.00 -16.58 19.13
N THR A 21 3.99 -16.74 18.28
CA THR A 21 3.48 -18.06 17.94
C THR A 21 4.62 -18.83 17.27
N ASN A 22 4.97 -19.99 17.82
CA ASN A 22 5.97 -20.89 17.26
C ASN A 22 5.54 -21.35 15.87
N HIS A 23 5.87 -20.55 14.85
CA HIS A 23 5.74 -20.94 13.47
C HIS A 23 7.01 -21.66 13.04
N SER A 24 6.78 -22.84 12.48
CA SER A 24 7.73 -23.69 11.77
C SER A 24 8.65 -22.85 10.89
N LYS A 25 9.94 -23.25 10.78
CA LYS A 25 11.00 -22.57 10.01
C LYS A 25 10.60 -22.31 8.54
N CYS A 26 9.82 -21.27 8.31
CA CYS A 26 9.69 -20.61 7.03
C CYS A 26 10.77 -19.53 7.04
N GLN A 27 11.58 -19.42 6.00
CA GLN A 27 12.43 -18.24 5.82
C GLN A 27 11.50 -17.05 5.63
N GLN A 28 11.16 -16.38 6.73
CA GLN A 28 10.31 -15.20 6.76
C GLN A 28 11.19 -13.99 6.47
N ASN A 29 11.50 -13.75 5.19
CA ASN A 29 11.92 -12.41 4.83
C ASN A 29 10.68 -11.51 4.95
N PRO A 30 10.66 -10.54 5.87
CA PRO A 30 9.51 -9.67 6.04
C PRO A 30 9.29 -8.88 4.75
N LEU A 31 8.04 -8.77 4.31
CA LEU A 31 7.69 -7.95 3.17
C LEU A 31 7.81 -6.47 3.57
N SER A 32 8.84 -5.80 3.05
CA SER A 32 9.05 -4.36 3.28
C SER A 32 8.16 -3.54 2.33
N ILE A 33 7.36 -2.65 2.92
CA ILE A 33 6.43 -1.76 2.22
C ILE A 33 6.79 -0.31 2.56
N LEU A 34 7.05 0.49 1.54
CA LEU A 34 7.26 1.93 1.65
C LEU A 34 5.95 2.65 1.33
N ASN A 35 5.51 3.57 2.20
CA ASN A 35 4.46 4.55 1.87
C ASN A 35 5.08 5.95 1.89
N TYR A 36 4.97 6.69 0.79
CA TYR A 36 5.61 7.98 0.63
C TYR A 36 4.75 8.96 -0.19
N ASN A 37 4.50 10.15 0.36
CA ASN A 37 3.78 11.21 -0.33
C ASN A 37 4.77 12.10 -1.12
N VAL A 38 4.60 12.13 -2.44
CA VAL A 38 5.52 12.80 -3.40
C VAL A 38 5.21 14.29 -3.55
N GLN A 39 4.04 14.75 -3.10
CA GLN A 39 3.60 16.16 -3.12
C GLN A 39 3.57 16.83 -4.51
N GLY A 40 3.37 16.05 -5.57
CA GLY A 40 3.05 16.50 -6.93
C GLY A 40 4.21 17.18 -7.67
N TRP A 41 5.44 17.09 -7.14
CA TRP A 41 6.61 17.78 -7.69
C TRP A 41 7.47 16.82 -8.48
N GLY A 42 7.60 17.05 -9.80
CA GLY A 42 8.31 16.17 -10.72
C GLY A 42 9.76 15.86 -10.34
N THR A 43 10.41 16.70 -9.53
CA THR A 43 11.77 16.46 -9.01
C THR A 43 11.84 15.39 -7.92
N ARG A 44 10.74 15.11 -7.21
CA ARG A 44 10.68 14.12 -6.12
C ARG A 44 10.45 12.70 -6.60
N ALA A 45 10.30 12.51 -7.92
CA ALA A 45 10.28 11.19 -8.55
C ALA A 45 11.60 10.44 -8.29
N LEU A 46 12.73 11.13 -8.40
CA LEU A 46 14.05 10.56 -8.12
C LEU A 46 14.24 10.25 -6.64
N GLU A 47 13.73 11.11 -5.75
CA GLU A 47 13.72 10.88 -4.30
C GLU A 47 12.93 9.61 -3.96
N ALA A 48 11.74 9.43 -4.55
CA ALA A 48 10.93 8.23 -4.36
C ALA A 48 11.64 6.95 -4.84
N VAL A 49 12.38 7.03 -5.95
CA VAL A 49 13.21 5.92 -6.46
C VAL A 49 14.39 5.63 -5.52
N GLU A 50 15.08 6.65 -5.04
CA GLU A 50 16.19 6.48 -4.11
C GLU A 50 15.70 5.88 -2.77
N LEU A 51 14.57 6.37 -2.26
CA LEU A 51 13.94 5.86 -1.05
C LEU A 51 13.61 4.37 -1.15
N ILE A 52 12.92 3.93 -2.21
CA ILE A 52 12.49 2.52 -2.34
C ILE A 52 13.67 1.55 -2.44
N PHE A 53 14.79 1.97 -3.05
CA PHE A 53 16.00 1.17 -3.11
C PHE A 53 16.77 1.18 -1.78
N ASN A 54 16.91 2.34 -1.14
CA ASN A 54 17.64 2.45 0.13
C ASN A 54 16.91 1.77 1.29
N SER A 55 15.59 1.65 1.23
CA SER A 55 14.78 0.92 2.21
C SER A 55 14.64 -0.58 1.91
N ASP A 56 15.25 -1.06 0.81
CA ASP A 56 15.10 -2.43 0.30
C ASP A 56 13.61 -2.87 0.26
N SER A 57 12.73 -1.96 -0.17
CA SER A 57 11.29 -2.20 -0.13
C SER A 57 10.82 -2.97 -1.37
N SER A 58 10.13 -4.09 -1.15
CA SER A 58 9.54 -4.89 -2.23
C SER A 58 8.31 -4.22 -2.86
N ILE A 59 7.65 -3.34 -2.12
CA ILE A 59 6.46 -2.61 -2.54
C ILE A 59 6.59 -1.13 -2.14
N GLY A 60 6.28 -0.21 -3.05
CA GLY A 60 6.15 1.21 -2.79
C GLY A 60 4.74 1.71 -3.09
N ILE A 61 4.14 2.45 -2.17
CA ILE A 61 2.90 3.20 -2.37
C ILE A 61 3.27 4.67 -2.37
N PHE A 62 2.98 5.33 -3.49
CA PHE A 62 3.28 6.73 -3.69
C PHE A 62 2.00 7.50 -3.93
N THR A 63 1.77 8.53 -3.15
CA THR A 63 0.61 9.42 -3.27
C THR A 63 1.03 10.80 -3.73
N GLU A 64 0.07 11.59 -4.21
CA GLU A 64 0.32 12.92 -4.79
C GLU A 64 1.38 12.86 -5.90
N VAL A 65 1.29 11.85 -6.77
CA VAL A 65 2.30 11.64 -7.81
C VAL A 65 2.15 12.59 -8.99
N GLY A 66 0.99 13.24 -9.11
CA GLY A 66 0.63 14.08 -10.24
C GLY A 66 0.41 13.31 -11.55
N GLU A 67 0.11 14.05 -12.61
CA GLU A 67 -0.15 13.47 -13.94
C GLU A 67 1.11 13.00 -14.66
N LEU A 68 2.25 13.66 -14.41
CA LEU A 68 3.52 13.38 -15.09
C LEU A 68 4.10 12.01 -14.74
N TRP A 69 3.67 11.40 -13.63
CA TRP A 69 4.11 10.07 -13.23
C TRP A 69 3.51 8.93 -14.05
N LYS A 70 2.49 9.20 -14.89
CA LYS A 70 1.91 8.18 -15.78
C LYS A 70 2.97 7.52 -16.66
N ASP A 71 3.94 8.30 -17.13
CA ASP A 71 4.99 7.85 -18.04
C ASP A 71 6.32 7.57 -17.31
N PHE A 72 6.35 7.75 -15.99
CA PHE A 72 7.54 7.51 -15.17
C PHE A 72 7.68 6.04 -14.82
N THR A 73 8.86 5.47 -15.05
CA THR A 73 9.16 4.06 -14.76
C THR A 73 10.15 3.93 -13.62
N ILE A 74 9.83 3.11 -12.63
CA ILE A 74 10.74 2.76 -11.55
C ILE A 74 11.50 1.48 -11.98
N PRO A 75 12.83 1.53 -12.15
CA PRO A 75 13.62 0.35 -12.54
C PRO A 75 13.38 -0.83 -11.59
N HIS A 76 13.32 -2.06 -12.10
CA HIS A 76 13.05 -3.28 -11.31
C HIS A 76 11.66 -3.38 -10.64
N PHE A 77 10.77 -2.40 -10.82
CA PHE A 77 9.39 -2.45 -10.36
C PHE A 77 8.41 -2.48 -11.54
N LYS A 78 7.23 -3.03 -11.29
CA LYS A 78 6.03 -2.87 -12.09
C LYS A 78 5.15 -1.84 -11.38
N SER A 79 4.86 -0.73 -12.05
CA SER A 79 4.09 0.37 -11.48
C SER A 79 2.65 0.35 -11.96
N PHE A 80 1.71 0.59 -11.06
CA PHE A 80 0.28 0.70 -11.32
C PHE A 80 -0.18 2.11 -10.97
N TYR A 81 -0.48 2.91 -11.98
CA TYR A 81 -0.86 4.31 -11.84
C TYR A 81 -2.38 4.50 -11.87
N GLN A 82 -2.90 5.28 -10.94
CA GLN A 82 -4.25 5.87 -11.01
C GLN A 82 -4.13 7.39 -11.01
N LYS A 83 -4.73 8.02 -12.03
CA LYS A 83 -4.85 9.47 -12.10
C LYS A 83 -5.69 9.99 -10.94
N GLY A 84 -5.24 11.10 -10.37
CA GLY A 84 -5.98 11.76 -9.30
C GLY A 84 -7.07 12.71 -9.78
N THR A 85 -7.84 13.23 -8.83
CA THR A 85 -8.95 14.17 -9.08
C THR A 85 -8.48 15.58 -9.42
N ASN A 86 -7.20 15.88 -9.21
CA ASN A 86 -6.56 17.14 -9.58
C ASN A 86 -5.13 16.89 -10.09
N SER A 87 -4.48 17.93 -10.59
CA SER A 87 -3.14 17.85 -11.22
C SER A 87 -2.02 17.40 -10.28
N LYS A 88 -2.21 17.52 -8.96
CA LYS A 88 -1.24 17.12 -7.92
C LYS A 88 -1.54 15.74 -7.34
N GLY A 89 -2.76 15.26 -7.49
CA GLY A 89 -3.20 13.99 -6.96
C GLY A 89 -2.70 12.79 -7.78
N GLY A 90 -3.20 11.63 -7.40
CA GLY A 90 -2.88 10.37 -8.04
C GLY A 90 -2.15 9.43 -7.09
N VAL A 91 -2.14 8.16 -7.47
CA VAL A 91 -1.50 7.09 -6.70
C VAL A 91 -0.71 6.21 -7.64
N VAL A 92 0.47 5.80 -7.21
CA VAL A 92 1.20 4.67 -7.79
C VAL A 92 1.43 3.61 -6.74
N VAL A 93 1.11 2.37 -7.10
CA VAL A 93 1.64 1.19 -6.39
C VAL A 93 2.73 0.58 -7.26
N ALA A 94 3.96 0.55 -6.76
CA ALA A 94 5.11 -0.07 -7.39
C ALA A 94 5.39 -1.41 -6.72
N VAL A 95 5.44 -2.50 -7.48
CA VAL A 95 5.73 -3.85 -6.96
C VAL A 95 6.98 -4.39 -7.63
N GLY A 96 7.94 -4.87 -6.84
CA GLY A 96 9.19 -5.41 -7.37
C GLY A 96 8.93 -6.56 -8.36
N LYS A 97 9.65 -6.59 -9.48
CA LYS A 97 9.48 -7.58 -10.56
C LYS A 97 9.77 -9.03 -10.14
N HIS A 98 10.37 -9.23 -8.97
CA HIS A 98 10.53 -10.55 -8.35
C HIS A 98 9.20 -11.11 -7.79
N LEU A 99 8.19 -10.26 -7.62
CA LEU A 99 6.82 -10.63 -7.28
C LEU A 99 5.92 -10.54 -8.52
N LYS A 100 4.85 -11.34 -8.55
CA LYS A 100 3.81 -11.24 -9.56
C LYS A 100 2.74 -10.28 -9.05
N ALA A 101 2.29 -9.36 -9.89
CA ALA A 101 1.32 -8.35 -9.51
C ALA A 101 0.26 -8.13 -10.59
N THR A 102 -1.01 -8.13 -10.17
CA THR A 102 -2.19 -7.98 -11.03
C THR A 102 -3.05 -6.84 -10.51
N ARG A 103 -3.38 -5.88 -11.37
CA ARG A 103 -4.28 -4.79 -11.02
C ARG A 103 -5.72 -5.29 -10.99
N ILE A 104 -6.48 -4.82 -10.01
CA ILE A 104 -7.94 -4.92 -9.99
C ILE A 104 -8.51 -3.59 -10.47
N ASP A 105 -9.39 -3.66 -11.48
CA ASP A 105 -10.06 -2.49 -11.98
C ASP A 105 -11.08 -1.97 -10.96
N THR A 106 -11.10 -0.66 -10.77
CA THR A 106 -12.00 0.02 -9.85
C THR A 106 -12.33 1.40 -10.39
N ASN A 107 -13.54 1.87 -10.11
CA ASN A 107 -13.99 3.22 -10.45
C ASN A 107 -13.73 4.22 -9.32
N ILE A 108 -13.08 3.79 -8.23
CA ILE A 108 -12.79 4.65 -7.09
C ILE A 108 -11.60 5.54 -7.45
N GLU A 109 -11.83 6.86 -7.46
CA GLU A 109 -10.81 7.84 -7.79
C GLU A 109 -9.65 7.82 -6.79
N ASN A 110 -8.46 8.21 -7.23
CA ASN A 110 -7.22 8.16 -6.45
C ASN A 110 -7.01 6.82 -5.68
N THR A 111 -7.41 5.69 -6.27
CA THR A 111 -7.25 4.37 -5.65
C THR A 111 -6.59 3.42 -6.64
N VAL A 112 -5.59 2.68 -6.18
CA VAL A 112 -4.95 1.59 -6.92
C VAL A 112 -5.10 0.33 -6.10
N ILE A 113 -5.64 -0.73 -6.71
CA ILE A 113 -5.81 -2.03 -6.08
C ILE A 113 -4.98 -3.05 -6.85
N VAL A 114 -4.09 -3.74 -6.14
CA VAL A 114 -3.16 -4.71 -6.72
C VAL A 114 -3.15 -5.97 -5.88
N ASP A 115 -3.40 -7.10 -6.52
CA ASP A 115 -3.12 -8.41 -5.94
C ASP A 115 -1.66 -8.78 -6.20
N VAL A 116 -0.96 -9.15 -5.14
CA VAL A 116 0.46 -9.52 -5.16
C VAL A 116 0.61 -11.00 -4.80
N GLU A 117 1.27 -11.73 -5.69
CA GLU A 117 1.57 -13.15 -5.63
C GLU A 117 3.10 -13.36 -5.61
N GLY A 118 3.55 -14.58 -5.25
CA GLY A 118 4.97 -14.90 -5.09
C GLY A 118 5.47 -14.83 -3.64
N LEU A 119 4.55 -14.62 -2.71
CA LEU A 119 4.73 -14.82 -1.27
C LEU A 119 4.16 -16.17 -0.86
N THR A 120 4.28 -16.53 0.43
CA THR A 120 3.61 -17.72 0.99
C THR A 120 2.09 -17.67 0.79
N GLU A 121 1.52 -16.47 0.78
CA GLU A 121 0.10 -16.23 0.59
C GLU A 121 -0.11 -15.00 -0.31
N GLN A 122 -1.16 -15.01 -1.12
CA GLN A 122 -1.55 -13.83 -1.88
C GLN A 122 -2.00 -12.71 -0.93
N ILE A 123 -1.50 -11.50 -1.18
CA ILE A 123 -1.93 -10.29 -0.45
C ILE A 123 -2.55 -9.29 -1.43
N ARG A 124 -3.42 -8.43 -0.92
CA ARG A 124 -4.00 -7.32 -1.65
C ARG A 124 -3.47 -6.00 -1.11
N ILE A 125 -2.93 -5.16 -1.98
CA ILE A 125 -2.53 -3.79 -1.66
C ILE A 125 -3.59 -2.84 -2.21
N ILE A 126 -4.12 -1.99 -1.35
CA ILE A 126 -4.97 -0.86 -1.72
C ILE A 126 -4.21 0.42 -1.38
N GLY A 127 -3.64 1.05 -2.41
CA GLY A 127 -3.05 2.38 -2.31
C GLY A 127 -4.11 3.46 -2.52
N ILE A 128 -4.26 4.38 -1.60
CA ILE A 128 -5.26 5.46 -1.67
C ILE A 128 -4.62 6.84 -1.44
N TYR A 129 -5.10 7.85 -2.16
CA TYR A 129 -4.83 9.25 -1.84
C TYR A 129 -6.13 9.97 -1.52
N TRP A 130 -6.17 10.67 -0.39
CA TRP A 130 -7.36 11.27 0.19
C TRP A 130 -7.17 12.78 0.41
N PRO A 131 -7.54 13.62 -0.57
CA PRO A 131 -7.48 15.07 -0.41
C PRO A 131 -8.36 15.53 0.77
N GLN A 132 -7.84 16.42 1.61
CA GLN A 132 -8.54 16.91 2.82
C GLN A 132 -9.92 17.53 2.57
N CYS A 133 -10.18 18.01 1.35
CA CYS A 133 -11.44 18.68 1.00
C CYS A 133 -12.44 17.78 0.25
N GLN A 134 -12.14 16.48 0.07
CA GLN A 134 -13.01 15.57 -0.68
C GLN A 134 -13.74 14.61 0.27
N PRO A 135 -15.09 14.69 0.38
CA PRO A 135 -15.85 13.68 1.11
C PRO A 135 -15.76 12.35 0.38
N ARG A 136 -15.73 11.24 1.12
CA ARG A 136 -15.65 9.89 0.57
C ARG A 136 -16.37 8.91 1.46
N ASN A 137 -16.84 7.83 0.85
CA ASN A 137 -17.44 6.71 1.56
C ASN A 137 -16.43 5.57 1.64
N LEU A 138 -16.00 5.21 2.86
CA LEU A 138 -15.14 4.04 3.06
C LEU A 138 -15.84 2.74 2.66
N GLU A 139 -17.18 2.72 2.65
CA GLU A 139 -17.95 1.56 2.24
C GLU A 139 -17.69 1.16 0.77
N ASP A 140 -17.24 2.11 -0.06
CA ASP A 140 -16.86 1.85 -1.45
C ASP A 140 -15.71 0.83 -1.53
N LEU A 141 -14.85 0.76 -0.50
CA LEU A 141 -13.72 -0.15 -0.43
C LEU A 141 -14.09 -1.53 0.13
N THR A 142 -15.24 -1.67 0.80
CA THR A 142 -15.59 -2.90 1.55
C THR A 142 -15.59 -4.14 0.66
N SER A 143 -16.06 -4.02 -0.58
CA SER A 143 -16.07 -5.13 -1.56
C SER A 143 -14.68 -5.60 -1.98
N TYR A 144 -13.65 -4.78 -1.76
CA TYR A 144 -12.26 -5.09 -2.11
C TYR A 144 -11.44 -5.57 -0.91
N ILE A 145 -11.92 -5.36 0.33
CA ILE A 145 -11.21 -5.75 1.56
C ILE A 145 -11.45 -7.23 1.85
N SER A 146 -10.36 -7.97 1.96
CA SER A 146 -10.31 -9.35 2.46
C SER A 146 -9.34 -9.46 3.64
N GLU A 147 -9.27 -10.62 4.28
CA GLU A 147 -8.41 -10.90 5.43
C GLU A 147 -6.93 -10.50 5.23
N LYS A 148 -6.44 -10.56 3.98
CA LYS A 148 -5.03 -10.29 3.61
C LYS A 148 -4.89 -8.99 2.82
N THR A 149 -5.60 -7.96 3.25
CA THR A 149 -5.58 -6.64 2.61
C THR A 149 -4.75 -5.64 3.42
N ILE A 150 -3.83 -4.97 2.75
CA ILE A 150 -3.10 -3.82 3.27
C ILE A 150 -3.69 -2.57 2.61
N LEU A 151 -4.45 -1.80 3.39
CA LEU A 151 -4.95 -0.49 3.00
C LEU A 151 -3.99 0.58 3.50
N THR A 152 -3.43 1.38 2.59
CA THR A 152 -2.47 2.41 2.95
C THR A 152 -2.51 3.58 1.99
N GLY A 153 -2.14 4.75 2.48
CA GLY A 153 -2.35 6.00 1.76
C GLY A 153 -2.04 7.23 2.59
N SER A 154 -2.34 8.39 2.03
CA SER A 154 -2.29 9.70 2.72
C SER A 154 -3.42 10.60 2.26
#